data_AF-A0A1G3EE25-F1
#
_entry.id   AF-A0A1G3EE25-F1
#
_cell.length_a   1.000
_cell.length_b   1.000
_cell.length_c   1.000
_cell.angle_alpha   90.00
_cell.angle_beta   90.00
_cell.angle_gamma   90.00
#
_symmetry.space_group_name_H-M   'P 1'
#
loop_
_entity.id
_entity.type
_entity.pdbx_description
1 polymer ?
#
loop_
_entity_poly.entity_id
_entity_poly.type
_entity_poly.pdbx_seq_one_letter_code
_entity_poly.pdbx_strand_id
1 'polypeptide(L)'
;MADLLNIGLSGLSVSKTALAVTGHNISNVKTPGFSRQEAVQAASNPQFSGAGYIGTGSTLVDVRRIYNDFMTTQVRSSTALNKDTESYLSQINQLDALLAGSTTGITPGLQRLFSALQTAAEDPANIPARQLVLSEAEGVAKRFNTVYDRLYEQNGFINKQLSAVSEQVNQLASSIAGYNDAIAVAASNGQQPNDLLDAREETVRKLSEFIGVTVVAQDDNSINVFIGSGQPLVVGNSAARLEVVAGIADPLRSEVQFVSGGSRQGITTLISGGEMGGLIRYREDVLDVTLNSVGRLALSVADEMNRQLGQGLDLKGNFGSELFRDINDPLLTAQRSLARAGNSDPTANLTV
;
A
#
# COMPACT_ATOMS: atom_id res chain seq x y z
N MET A 1 -45.35 49.52 -3.91
CA MET A 1 -44.17 50.24 -4.45
C MET A 1 -42.94 49.54 -3.91
N ALA A 2 -42.00 49.11 -4.75
CA ALA A 2 -40.70 48.66 -4.26
C ALA A 2 -40.02 49.88 -3.62
N ASP A 3 -39.99 49.91 -2.29
CA ASP A 3 -39.40 51.00 -1.52
C ASP A 3 -37.88 51.01 -1.79
N LEU A 4 -37.30 52.18 -2.12
CA LEU A 4 -35.86 52.32 -2.34
C LEU A 4 -35.04 51.75 -1.17
N LEU A 5 -35.62 51.81 0.03
CA LEU A 5 -35.10 51.20 1.26
C LEU A 5 -34.99 49.67 1.15
N ASN A 6 -35.97 48.97 0.56
CA ASN A 6 -35.93 47.51 0.39
C ASN A 6 -34.87 47.10 -0.64
N ILE A 7 -34.69 47.87 -1.71
CA ILE A 7 -33.63 47.66 -2.69
C ILE A 7 -32.26 47.81 -2.01
N GLY A 8 -32.05 48.89 -1.24
CA GLY A 8 -30.83 49.11 -0.47
C GLY A 8 -30.55 48.02 0.57
N LEU A 9 -31.58 47.56 1.28
CA LEU A 9 -31.46 46.52 2.30
C LEU A 9 -31.11 45.16 1.68
N SER A 10 -31.71 44.82 0.54
CA SER A 10 -31.37 43.60 -0.21
C SER A 10 -29.92 43.60 -0.72
N GLY A 11 -29.46 44.74 -1.29
CA GLY A 11 -28.08 44.90 -1.76
C GLY A 11 -27.05 44.85 -0.63
N LEU A 12 -27.35 45.45 0.53
CA LEU A 12 -26.49 45.39 1.71
C LEU A 12 -26.40 43.95 2.26
N SER A 13 -27.53 43.24 2.30
CA SER A 13 -27.57 41.85 2.77
C SER A 13 -26.73 40.93 1.88
N VAL A 14 -26.86 41.05 0.55
CA VAL A 14 -26.04 40.30 -0.40
C VAL A 14 -24.56 40.64 -0.25
N SER A 15 -24.23 41.93 -0.13
CA SER A 15 -22.85 42.40 0.04
C SER A 15 -22.22 41.88 1.34
N LYS A 16 -22.99 41.85 2.44
CA LYS A 16 -22.54 41.27 3.73
C LYS A 16 -22.17 39.80 3.57
N THR A 17 -23.00 39.01 2.89
CA THR A 17 -22.70 37.59 2.66
C THR A 17 -21.50 37.42 1.72
N ALA A 18 -21.38 38.22 0.66
CA ALA A 18 -20.22 38.18 -0.24
C ALA A 18 -18.91 38.50 0.50
N LEU A 19 -18.92 39.47 1.43
CA LEU A 19 -17.78 39.76 2.30
C LEU A 19 -17.50 38.63 3.29
N ALA A 20 -18.53 37.98 3.85
CA ALA A 20 -18.36 36.81 4.72
C ALA A 20 -17.72 35.63 3.97
N VAL A 21 -18.17 35.34 2.74
CA VAL A 21 -17.57 34.30 1.87
C VAL A 21 -16.13 34.66 1.51
N THR A 22 -15.85 35.93 1.24
CA THR A 22 -14.48 36.42 1.00
C THR A 22 -13.60 36.22 2.24
N GLY A 23 -14.11 36.55 3.43
CA GLY A 23 -13.44 36.31 4.70
C GLY A 23 -13.15 34.82 4.93
N HIS A 24 -14.13 33.94 4.70
CA HIS A 24 -13.99 32.49 4.81
C HIS A 24 -12.94 31.93 3.86
N ASN A 25 -12.91 32.42 2.62
CA ASN A 25 -11.90 32.05 1.63
C ASN A 25 -10.48 32.47 2.08
N ILE A 26 -10.33 33.69 2.59
CA ILE A 26 -9.03 34.21 3.04
C ILE A 26 -8.53 33.42 4.26
N SER A 27 -9.42 33.11 5.22
CA SER A 27 -9.04 32.35 6.41
C SER A 27 -8.64 30.90 6.10
N ASN A 28 -9.23 30.31 5.07
CA ASN A 28 -9.04 28.89 4.75
C ASN A 28 -8.15 28.62 3.52
N VAL A 29 -7.53 29.65 2.93
CA VAL A 29 -6.67 29.50 1.75
C VAL A 29 -5.50 28.52 1.93
N LYS A 30 -5.08 28.27 3.18
CA LYS A 30 -4.01 27.32 3.54
C LYS A 30 -4.53 25.99 4.08
N THR A 31 -5.84 25.80 4.18
CA THR A 31 -6.44 24.56 4.68
C THR A 31 -6.40 23.52 3.55
N PRO A 32 -5.76 22.34 3.74
CA PRO A 32 -5.75 21.29 2.73
C PRO A 32 -7.16 20.87 2.32
N GLY A 33 -7.38 20.71 1.02
CA GLY A 33 -8.67 20.31 0.46
C GLY A 33 -9.73 21.41 0.36
N PHE A 34 -9.46 22.63 0.86
CA PHE A 34 -10.40 23.74 0.77
C PHE A 34 -10.59 24.23 -0.66
N SER A 35 -11.84 24.40 -1.08
CA SER A 35 -12.20 24.99 -2.37
C SER A 35 -12.69 26.42 -2.19
N ARG A 36 -12.31 27.31 -3.12
CA ARG A 36 -12.80 28.69 -3.10
C ARG A 36 -14.30 28.71 -3.30
N GLN A 37 -15.03 29.42 -2.44
CA GLN A 37 -16.47 29.59 -2.56
C GLN A 37 -16.81 30.91 -3.25
N GLU A 38 -17.89 30.91 -4.03
CA GLU A 38 -18.44 32.05 -4.75
C GLU A 38 -19.89 32.31 -4.31
N ALA A 39 -20.16 33.53 -3.84
CA ALA A 39 -21.52 34.00 -3.59
C ALA A 39 -22.15 34.43 -4.92
N VAL A 40 -23.11 33.64 -5.42
CA VAL A 40 -23.84 33.94 -6.65
C VAL A 40 -25.01 34.85 -6.34
N GLN A 41 -25.05 36.04 -6.94
CA GLN A 41 -26.16 36.97 -6.83
C GLN A 41 -26.98 37.02 -8.12
N ALA A 42 -28.30 37.17 -8.00
CA ALA A 42 -29.19 37.44 -9.13
C ALA A 42 -30.09 38.64 -8.82
N ALA A 43 -30.61 39.25 -9.89
CA ALA A 43 -31.66 40.25 -9.76
C ALA A 43 -32.92 39.60 -9.17
N SER A 44 -33.53 40.26 -8.18
CA SER A 44 -34.80 39.85 -7.61
C SER A 44 -35.93 40.03 -8.64
N ASN A 45 -36.96 39.18 -8.57
CA ASN A 45 -38.07 39.21 -9.51
C ASN A 45 -38.73 40.61 -9.57
N PRO A 46 -38.81 41.24 -10.75
CA PRO A 46 -39.35 42.58 -10.87
C PRO A 46 -40.86 42.59 -10.58
N GLN A 47 -41.35 43.63 -9.92
CA GLN A 47 -42.78 43.82 -9.64
C GLN A 47 -43.44 44.59 -10.76
N PHE A 48 -44.61 44.10 -11.21
CA PHE A 48 -45.44 44.82 -12.16
C PHE A 48 -46.11 46.01 -11.48
N SER A 49 -45.81 47.20 -11.98
CA SER A 49 -46.51 48.44 -11.73
C SER A 49 -47.39 48.72 -12.95
N GLY A 50 -48.53 49.42 -12.79
CA GLY A 50 -49.40 49.79 -13.93
C GLY A 50 -48.71 50.57 -15.05
N ALA A 51 -47.45 50.99 -14.88
CA ALA A 51 -46.59 51.64 -15.86
C ALA A 51 -45.42 50.77 -16.40
N GLY A 52 -45.26 49.51 -15.95
CA GLY A 52 -44.19 48.60 -16.37
C GLY A 52 -43.60 47.74 -15.24
N TYR A 53 -42.55 46.96 -15.54
CA TYR A 53 -41.84 46.14 -14.55
C TYR A 53 -40.74 46.97 -13.85
N ILE A 54 -40.78 47.02 -12.52
CA ILE A 54 -39.77 47.71 -11.70
C ILE A 54 -38.93 46.65 -10.96
N GLY A 55 -37.61 46.74 -11.06
CA GLY A 55 -36.68 45.85 -10.37
C GLY A 55 -36.80 45.98 -8.84
N THR A 56 -36.71 44.85 -8.14
CA THR A 56 -36.90 44.78 -6.67
C THR A 56 -35.60 44.61 -5.89
N GLY A 57 -34.45 44.82 -6.54
CA GLY A 57 -33.11 44.68 -5.94
C GLY A 57 -32.41 43.38 -6.34
N SER A 58 -31.55 42.86 -5.46
CA SER A 58 -30.78 41.63 -5.68
C SER A 58 -30.99 40.63 -4.56
N THR A 59 -30.95 39.34 -4.91
CA THR A 59 -30.97 38.24 -3.95
C THR A 59 -29.73 37.37 -4.10
N LEU A 60 -29.32 36.75 -3.00
CA LEU A 60 -28.36 35.66 -3.04
C LEU A 60 -29.08 34.43 -3.61
N VAL A 61 -28.47 33.78 -4.59
CA VAL A 61 -28.98 32.57 -5.22
C VAL A 61 -28.36 31.35 -4.57
N ASP A 62 -27.04 31.37 -4.42
CA ASP A 62 -26.27 30.22 -3.96
C ASP A 62 -24.89 30.65 -3.44
N VAL A 63 -24.27 29.80 -2.63
CA VAL A 63 -22.83 29.85 -2.35
C VAL A 63 -22.25 28.55 -2.87
N ARG A 64 -21.54 28.60 -4.00
CA ARG A 64 -21.03 27.40 -4.67
C ARG A 64 -19.51 27.29 -4.59
N ARG A 65 -19.01 26.06 -4.64
CA ARG A 65 -17.58 25.75 -4.74
C ARG A 65 -17.08 25.99 -6.17
N ILE A 66 -15.90 26.59 -6.31
CA ILE A 66 -15.16 26.67 -7.57
C ILE A 66 -14.12 25.55 -7.54
N TYR A 67 -14.35 24.49 -8.32
CA TYR A 67 -13.44 23.37 -8.47
C TYR A 67 -13.50 22.77 -9.88
N ASN A 68 -12.52 21.93 -10.20
CA ASN A 68 -12.46 21.20 -11.46
C ASN A 68 -12.35 19.70 -11.17
N ASP A 69 -13.43 18.97 -11.41
CA ASP A 69 -13.50 17.54 -11.09
C ASP A 69 -12.45 16.69 -11.86
N PHE A 70 -12.13 17.08 -13.10
CA PHE A 70 -11.07 16.43 -13.87
C PHE A 70 -9.70 16.58 -13.18
N MET A 71 -9.36 17.79 -12.72
CA MET A 71 -8.11 18.01 -11.98
C MET A 71 -8.11 17.26 -10.65
N THR A 72 -9.23 17.24 -9.91
CA THR A 72 -9.33 16.50 -8.66
C THR A 72 -9.12 15.00 -8.88
N THR A 73 -9.71 14.44 -9.94
CA THR A 73 -9.50 13.04 -10.34
C THR A 73 -8.04 12.76 -10.70
N GLN A 74 -7.42 13.65 -11.47
CA GLN A 74 -6.02 13.53 -11.85
C GLN A 74 -5.08 13.57 -10.64
N VAL A 75 -5.35 14.46 -9.67
CA VAL A 75 -4.58 14.54 -8.42
C VAL A 75 -4.69 13.25 -7.63
N ARG A 76 -5.89 12.67 -7.48
CA ARG A 76 -6.08 11.38 -6.79
C ARG A 76 -5.30 10.25 -7.48
N SER A 77 -5.44 10.12 -8.79
CA SER A 77 -4.73 9.09 -9.56
C SER A 77 -3.20 9.24 -9.47
N SER A 78 -2.70 10.47 -9.62
CA SER A 78 -1.27 10.75 -9.50
C SER A 78 -0.75 10.55 -8.07
N THR A 79 -1.57 10.83 -7.06
CA THR A 79 -1.20 10.60 -5.65
C THR A 79 -1.04 9.11 -5.37
N ALA A 80 -2.00 8.30 -5.82
CA ALA A 80 -1.92 6.85 -5.70
C ALA A 80 -0.70 6.29 -6.42
N LEU A 81 -0.41 6.72 -7.66
CA LEU A 81 0.76 6.27 -8.39
C LEU A 81 2.09 6.69 -7.72
N ASN A 82 2.15 7.92 -7.21
CA ASN A 82 3.33 8.42 -6.51
C ASN A 82 3.60 7.59 -5.25
N LYS A 83 2.58 7.39 -4.40
CA LYS A 83 2.72 6.63 -3.15
C LYS A 83 3.04 5.16 -3.35
N ASP A 84 2.50 4.56 -4.41
CA ASP A 84 2.87 3.23 -4.86
C ASP A 84 4.36 3.15 -5.25
N THR A 85 4.85 4.10 -6.06
CA THR A 85 6.25 4.14 -6.49
C THR A 85 7.19 4.41 -5.32
N GLU A 86 6.83 5.34 -4.43
CA GLU A 86 7.58 5.70 -3.23
C GLU A 86 7.74 4.49 -2.28
N SER A 87 6.64 3.78 -2.00
CA SER A 87 6.63 2.57 -1.19
C SER A 87 7.49 1.47 -1.81
N TYR A 88 7.31 1.21 -3.10
CA TYR A 88 8.10 0.22 -3.86
C TYR A 88 9.60 0.53 -3.82
N LEU A 89 9.99 1.79 -4.10
CA LEU A 89 11.38 2.23 -4.09
C LEU A 89 12.01 2.13 -2.70
N SER A 90 11.28 2.49 -1.65
CA SER A 90 11.75 2.39 -0.26
C SER A 90 12.14 0.95 0.09
N GLN A 91 11.33 -0.02 -0.33
CA GLN A 91 11.60 -1.44 -0.09
C GLN A 91 12.77 -1.97 -0.93
N ILE A 92 12.87 -1.53 -2.20
CA ILE A 92 14.02 -1.87 -3.05
C ILE A 92 15.32 -1.34 -2.47
N ASN A 93 15.36 -0.09 -2.01
CA ASN A 93 16.59 0.49 -1.47
C ASN A 93 17.13 -0.28 -0.26
N GLN A 94 16.23 -0.80 0.60
CA GLN A 94 16.63 -1.66 1.71
C GLN A 94 17.28 -2.97 1.23
N LEU A 95 16.71 -3.57 0.17
CA LEU A 95 17.25 -4.78 -0.42
C LEU A 95 18.58 -4.55 -1.14
N ASP A 96 18.67 -3.47 -1.92
CA ASP A 96 19.89 -3.10 -2.65
C ASP A 96 21.04 -2.86 -1.67
N ALA A 97 20.80 -2.13 -0.58
CA ALA A 97 21.79 -1.93 0.47
C ALA A 97 22.26 -3.25 1.12
N LEU A 98 21.36 -4.23 1.28
CA LEU A 98 21.71 -5.56 1.80
C LEU A 98 22.62 -6.34 0.84
N LEU A 99 22.32 -6.32 -0.46
CA LEU A 99 23.00 -7.12 -1.48
C LEU A 99 24.30 -6.47 -1.98
N ALA A 100 24.35 -5.14 -2.07
CA ALA A 100 25.49 -4.38 -2.58
C ALA A 100 26.64 -4.23 -1.56
N GLY A 101 26.43 -4.66 -0.30
CA GLY A 101 27.46 -4.57 0.74
C GLY A 101 28.71 -5.37 0.39
N SER A 102 29.86 -4.70 0.23
CA SER A 102 31.15 -5.33 -0.11
C SER A 102 31.68 -6.28 0.98
N THR A 103 31.22 -6.12 2.22
CA THR A 103 31.61 -6.97 3.37
C THR A 103 30.61 -8.09 3.63
N THR A 104 29.32 -7.87 3.35
CA THR A 104 28.20 -8.80 3.60
C THR A 104 27.81 -9.63 2.38
N GLY A 105 28.23 -9.22 1.17
CA GLY A 105 27.90 -9.89 -0.07
C GLY A 105 28.33 -11.36 -0.12
N ILE A 106 27.56 -12.15 -0.87
CA ILE A 106 27.82 -13.58 -1.06
C ILE A 106 29.07 -13.78 -1.94
N THR A 107 29.25 -12.95 -2.98
CA THR A 107 30.34 -13.08 -3.96
C THR A 107 31.74 -13.03 -3.33
N PRO A 108 32.10 -12.07 -2.47
CA PRO A 108 33.40 -12.08 -1.80
C PRO A 108 33.62 -13.30 -0.90
N GLY A 109 32.55 -13.85 -0.31
CA GLY A 109 32.62 -15.08 0.47
C GLY A 109 32.98 -16.29 -0.41
N LEU A 110 32.31 -16.44 -1.54
CA LEU A 110 32.61 -17.51 -2.51
C LEU A 110 34.04 -17.39 -3.06
N GLN A 111 34.50 -16.17 -3.37
CA GLN A 111 35.87 -15.95 -3.83
C GLN A 111 36.92 -16.41 -2.80
N ARG A 112 36.71 -16.12 -1.50
CA ARG A 112 37.61 -16.58 -0.44
C ARG A 112 37.57 -18.09 -0.27
N LEU A 113 36.40 -18.72 -0.32
CA LEU A 113 36.25 -20.16 -0.27
C LEU A 113 37.03 -20.84 -1.42
N PHE A 114 36.86 -20.38 -2.66
CA PHE A 114 37.59 -20.93 -3.80
C PHE A 114 39.10 -20.67 -3.73
N SER A 115 39.52 -19.52 -3.20
CA SER A 115 40.94 -19.24 -2.97
C SER A 115 41.53 -20.18 -1.91
N ALA A 116 40.81 -20.44 -0.82
CA ALA A 116 41.22 -21.39 0.21
C ALA A 116 41.30 -22.82 -0.33
N LEU A 117 40.35 -23.22 -1.19
CA LEU A 117 40.36 -24.52 -1.87
C LEU A 117 41.57 -24.66 -2.79
N GLN A 118 41.94 -23.60 -3.53
CA GLN A 118 43.13 -23.60 -4.36
C GLN A 118 44.40 -23.81 -3.52
N THR A 119 44.55 -23.08 -2.42
CA THR A 119 45.68 -23.27 -1.49
C THR A 119 45.73 -24.69 -0.91
N ALA A 120 44.57 -25.25 -0.55
CA ALA A 120 44.49 -26.63 -0.05
C ALA A 120 44.77 -27.68 -1.14
N ALA A 121 44.53 -27.36 -2.41
CA ALA A 121 44.87 -28.24 -3.53
C ALA A 121 46.36 -28.23 -3.87
N GLU A 122 47.07 -27.12 -3.62
CA GLU A 122 48.52 -27.00 -3.81
C GLU A 122 49.32 -27.86 -2.81
N ASP A 123 48.85 -27.96 -1.56
CA ASP A 123 49.40 -28.86 -0.53
C ASP A 123 48.27 -29.61 0.21
N PRO A 124 47.78 -30.74 -0.34
CA PRO A 124 46.65 -31.48 0.23
C PRO A 124 46.91 -32.11 1.59
N ALA A 125 48.16 -32.24 2.04
CA ALA A 125 48.49 -32.78 3.37
C ALA A 125 48.50 -31.69 4.45
N ASN A 126 48.44 -30.41 4.06
CA ASN A 126 48.51 -29.26 4.95
C ASN A 126 47.23 -29.12 5.78
N ILE A 127 47.31 -29.47 7.07
CA ILE A 127 46.19 -29.34 8.01
C ILE A 127 45.70 -27.88 8.14
N PRO A 128 46.58 -26.87 8.32
CA PRO A 128 46.16 -25.47 8.31
C PRO A 128 45.36 -25.04 7.06
N ALA A 129 45.78 -25.43 5.86
CA ALA A 129 45.07 -25.08 4.62
C ALA A 129 43.67 -25.69 4.57
N ARG A 130 43.51 -26.95 4.99
CA ARG A 130 42.20 -27.60 5.11
C ARG A 130 41.31 -26.94 6.15
N GLN A 131 41.87 -26.54 7.29
CA GLN A 131 41.11 -25.82 8.32
C GLN A 131 40.61 -24.46 7.80
N LEU A 132 41.41 -23.78 6.97
CA LEU A 132 40.99 -22.54 6.32
C LEU A 132 39.80 -22.76 5.38
N VAL A 133 39.81 -23.83 4.57
CA VAL A 133 38.66 -24.20 3.72
C VAL A 133 37.38 -24.37 4.53
N LEU A 134 37.44 -25.10 5.65
CA LEU A 134 36.28 -25.30 6.53
C LEU A 134 35.78 -23.96 7.11
N SER A 135 36.70 -23.10 7.54
CA SER A 135 36.36 -21.77 8.06
C SER A 135 35.67 -20.88 7.02
N GLU A 136 36.18 -20.86 5.77
CA GLU A 136 35.58 -20.09 4.69
C GLU A 136 34.24 -20.69 4.24
N ALA A 137 34.09 -22.02 4.25
CA ALA A 137 32.83 -22.70 3.95
C ALA A 137 31.74 -22.35 4.98
N GLU A 138 32.08 -22.37 6.27
CA GLU A 138 31.19 -21.92 7.34
C GLU A 138 30.83 -20.42 7.18
N GLY A 139 31.82 -19.60 6.81
CA GLY A 139 31.62 -18.18 6.51
C GLY A 139 30.62 -17.93 5.37
N VAL A 140 30.71 -18.70 4.28
CA VAL A 140 29.76 -18.65 3.16
C VAL A 140 28.36 -19.08 3.60
N ALA A 141 28.23 -20.19 4.32
CA ALA A 141 26.94 -20.66 4.83
C ALA A 141 26.26 -19.60 5.72
N LYS A 142 27.01 -18.99 6.65
CA LYS A 142 26.51 -17.90 7.50
C LYS A 142 26.04 -16.69 6.69
N ARG A 143 26.73 -16.34 5.61
CA ARG A 143 26.33 -15.23 4.72
C ARG A 143 25.01 -15.51 4.02
N PHE A 144 24.84 -16.70 3.44
CA PHE A 144 23.57 -17.10 2.83
C PHE A 144 22.41 -17.05 3.84
N ASN A 145 22.61 -17.62 5.03
CA ASN A 145 21.60 -17.59 6.09
C ASN A 145 21.28 -16.16 6.53
N THR A 146 22.29 -15.29 6.70
CA THR A 146 22.06 -13.89 7.06
C THR A 146 21.26 -13.15 6.00
N VAL A 147 21.56 -13.35 4.71
CA VAL A 147 20.78 -12.75 3.62
C VAL A 147 19.34 -13.27 3.66
N TYR A 148 19.14 -14.58 3.81
CA TYR A 148 17.82 -15.17 3.93
C TYR A 148 17.03 -14.59 5.11
N ASP A 149 17.62 -14.52 6.31
CA ASP A 149 16.98 -13.98 7.50
C ASP A 149 16.54 -12.53 7.30
N ARG A 150 17.34 -11.71 6.61
CA ARG A 150 17.00 -10.32 6.30
C ARG A 150 15.86 -10.20 5.30
N LEU A 151 15.84 -11.03 4.25
CA LEU A 151 14.72 -11.08 3.30
C LEU A 151 13.42 -11.53 4.00
N TYR A 152 13.55 -12.50 4.91
CA TYR A 152 12.45 -13.01 5.71
C TYR A 152 11.90 -11.96 6.70
N GLU A 153 12.78 -11.25 7.40
CA GLU A 153 12.42 -10.08 8.21
C GLU A 153 11.65 -9.05 7.39
N GLN A 154 12.12 -8.76 6.16
CA GLN A 154 11.47 -7.82 5.25
C GLN A 154 10.06 -8.27 4.86
N ASN A 155 9.85 -9.56 4.60
CA ASN A 155 8.51 -10.12 4.38
C ASN A 155 7.61 -9.90 5.60
N GLY A 156 8.12 -10.16 6.81
CA GLY A 156 7.41 -9.91 8.05
C GLY A 156 7.05 -8.43 8.27
N PHE A 157 7.92 -7.50 7.88
CA PHE A 157 7.63 -6.06 7.91
C PHE A 157 6.52 -5.67 6.92
N ILE A 158 6.55 -6.20 5.70
CA ILE A 158 5.49 -5.98 4.71
C ILE A 158 4.15 -6.45 5.25
N ASN A 159 4.08 -7.63 5.88
CA ASN A 159 2.84 -8.13 6.48
C ASN A 159 2.26 -7.17 7.54
N LYS A 160 3.13 -6.59 8.38
CA LYS A 160 2.73 -5.60 9.39
C LYS A 160 2.26 -4.29 8.74
N GLN A 161 2.98 -3.81 7.72
CA GLN A 161 2.62 -2.60 6.99
C GLN A 161 1.28 -2.77 6.28
N LEU A 162 1.03 -3.91 5.62
CA LEU A 162 -0.27 -4.20 5.01
C LEU A 162 -1.40 -4.14 6.04
N SER A 163 -1.21 -4.69 7.23
CA SER A 163 -2.19 -4.61 8.33
C SER A 163 -2.46 -3.14 8.71
N ALA A 164 -1.42 -2.37 8.98
CA ALA A 164 -1.55 -0.96 9.35
C ALA A 164 -2.22 -0.12 8.26
N VAL A 165 -1.83 -0.30 6.99
CA VAL A 165 -2.43 0.40 5.85
C VAL A 165 -3.90 -0.01 5.68
N SER A 166 -4.26 -1.28 5.89
CA SER A 166 -5.65 -1.73 5.86
C SER A 166 -6.52 -1.07 6.92
N GLU A 167 -5.98 -0.86 8.13
CA GLU A 167 -6.66 -0.15 9.21
C GLU A 167 -6.89 1.33 8.86
N GLN A 168 -5.89 2.00 8.28
CA GLN A 168 -6.02 3.38 7.79
C GLN A 168 -7.09 3.48 6.69
N VAL A 169 -7.08 2.55 5.73
CA VAL A 169 -8.10 2.46 4.68
C VAL A 169 -9.49 2.32 5.29
N ASN A 170 -9.67 1.45 6.28
CA ASN A 170 -10.96 1.24 6.94
C ASN A 170 -11.46 2.48 7.69
N GLN A 171 -10.56 3.20 8.37
CA GLN A 171 -10.89 4.44 9.08
C GLN A 171 -11.32 5.55 8.10
N LEU A 172 -10.61 5.71 6.99
CA LEU A 172 -10.94 6.68 5.94
C LEU A 172 -12.25 6.31 5.24
N ALA A 173 -12.46 5.03 4.91
CA ALA A 173 -13.72 4.56 4.32
C ALA A 173 -14.92 4.85 5.23
N SER A 174 -14.78 4.58 6.53
CA SER A 174 -15.81 4.89 7.53
C SER A 174 -16.09 6.40 7.63
N SER A 175 -15.03 7.22 7.55
CA SER A 175 -15.17 8.68 7.56
C SER A 175 -15.89 9.19 6.31
N ILE A 176 -15.59 8.64 5.13
CA ILE A 176 -16.28 8.98 3.87
C ILE A 176 -17.77 8.62 3.95
N ALA A 177 -18.11 7.44 4.48
CA ALA A 177 -19.49 7.03 4.70
C ALA A 177 -20.23 7.99 5.66
N GLY A 178 -19.57 8.41 6.74
CA GLY A 178 -20.10 9.42 7.67
C GLY A 178 -20.30 10.80 7.01
N TYR A 179 -19.38 11.23 6.16
CA TYR A 179 -19.54 12.46 5.39
C TYR A 179 -20.68 12.36 4.38
N ASN A 180 -20.86 11.22 3.70
CA ASN A 180 -21.99 10.99 2.80
C ASN A 180 -23.33 11.15 3.53
N ASP A 181 -23.46 10.57 4.73
CA ASP A 181 -24.67 10.70 5.56
C ASP A 181 -24.90 12.17 5.98
N ALA A 182 -23.88 12.85 6.48
CA ALA A 182 -23.97 14.25 6.89
C ALA A 182 -24.31 15.19 5.72
N ILE A 183 -23.78 14.91 4.52
CA ILE A 183 -24.08 15.66 3.30
C ILE A 183 -25.53 15.43 2.88
N ALA A 184 -26.02 14.18 2.91
CA ALA A 184 -27.40 13.87 2.56
C ALA A 184 -28.39 14.57 3.50
N VAL A 185 -28.11 14.55 4.81
CA VAL A 185 -28.93 15.26 5.83
C VAL A 185 -28.87 16.78 5.62
N ALA A 186 -27.69 17.36 5.42
CA ALA A 186 -27.56 18.81 5.25
C ALA A 186 -28.20 19.28 3.93
N ALA A 187 -28.04 18.53 2.84
CA ALA A 187 -28.64 18.85 1.54
C ALA A 187 -30.17 18.79 1.58
N SER A 188 -30.78 17.98 2.45
CA SER A 188 -32.24 17.94 2.64
C SER A 188 -32.82 19.27 3.16
N ASN A 189 -32.00 20.11 3.79
CA ASN A 189 -32.38 21.46 4.24
C ASN A 189 -32.29 22.52 3.12
N GLY A 190 -32.01 22.12 1.88
CA GLY A 190 -32.08 22.97 0.68
C GLY A 190 -30.81 23.77 0.36
N GLN A 191 -29.73 23.62 1.13
CA GLN A 191 -28.45 24.31 0.89
C GLN A 191 -27.30 23.30 0.84
N GLN A 192 -26.37 23.50 -0.09
CA GLN A 192 -25.25 22.59 -0.29
C GLN A 192 -24.17 22.78 0.79
N PRO A 193 -23.81 21.74 1.56
CA PRO A 193 -22.83 21.86 2.64
C PRO A 193 -21.39 21.82 2.10
N ASN A 194 -20.90 22.97 1.60
CA ASN A 194 -19.63 23.06 0.90
C ASN A 194 -18.42 22.53 1.70
N ASP A 195 -18.35 22.87 2.99
CA ASP A 195 -17.22 22.44 3.83
C ASP A 195 -17.23 20.92 4.08
N LEU A 196 -18.40 20.27 4.12
CA LEU A 196 -18.51 18.81 4.21
C LEU A 196 -18.07 18.13 2.91
N LEU A 197 -18.37 18.75 1.77
CA LEU A 197 -17.93 18.26 0.46
C LEU A 197 -16.40 18.34 0.33
N ASP A 198 -15.80 19.45 0.76
CA ASP A 198 -14.35 19.62 0.82
C ASP A 198 -13.70 18.58 1.74
N ALA A 199 -14.25 18.39 2.95
CA ALA A 199 -13.74 17.40 3.90
C ALA A 199 -13.82 15.96 3.36
N ARG A 200 -14.92 15.62 2.68
CA ARG A 200 -15.07 14.31 2.02
C ARG A 200 -14.04 14.13 0.91
N GLU A 201 -13.87 15.11 0.03
CA GLU A 201 -12.92 15.05 -1.07
C GLU A 201 -11.47 14.93 -0.59
N GLU A 202 -11.11 15.67 0.46
CA GLU A 202 -9.79 15.54 1.10
C GLU A 202 -9.59 14.16 1.74
N THR A 203 -10.64 13.58 2.33
CA THR A 203 -10.59 12.23 2.89
C THR A 203 -10.40 11.17 1.80
N VAL A 204 -11.07 11.33 0.65
CA VAL A 204 -10.87 10.49 -0.54
C VAL A 204 -9.45 10.67 -1.10
N ARG A 205 -8.92 11.89 -1.12
CA ARG A 205 -7.54 12.16 -1.54
C ARG A 205 -6.53 11.48 -0.62
N LYS A 206 -6.72 11.55 0.70
CA LYS A 206 -5.91 10.80 1.69
C LYS A 206 -6.03 9.29 1.49
N LEU A 207 -7.24 8.79 1.22
CA LEU A 207 -7.44 7.36 0.93
C LEU A 207 -6.62 6.92 -0.30
N SER A 208 -6.52 7.78 -1.32
CA SER A 208 -5.70 7.51 -2.51
C SER A 208 -4.20 7.40 -2.22
N GLU A 209 -3.71 7.89 -1.07
CA GLU A 209 -2.32 7.69 -0.66
C GLU A 209 -2.04 6.23 -0.26
N PHE A 210 -3.06 5.53 0.23
CA PHE A 210 -2.95 4.18 0.77
C PHE A 210 -3.35 3.09 -0.24
N ILE A 211 -4.36 3.37 -1.07
CA ILE A 211 -4.89 2.42 -2.06
C ILE A 211 -5.45 3.17 -3.28
N GLY A 212 -5.29 2.60 -4.47
CA GLY A 212 -5.97 3.11 -5.67
C GLY A 212 -7.49 3.01 -5.55
N VAL A 213 -8.16 4.14 -5.81
CA VAL A 213 -9.62 4.27 -5.70
C VAL A 213 -10.24 4.84 -6.98
N THR A 214 -11.45 4.37 -7.29
CA THR A 214 -12.33 4.94 -8.30
C THR A 214 -13.57 5.50 -7.60
N VAL A 215 -13.93 6.75 -7.90
CA VAL A 215 -15.04 7.45 -7.26
C VAL A 215 -16.14 7.67 -8.28
N VAL A 216 -17.38 7.35 -7.92
CA VAL A 216 -18.56 7.54 -8.75
C VAL A 216 -19.59 8.34 -7.96
N ALA A 217 -19.93 9.53 -8.44
CA ALA A 217 -20.98 10.34 -7.85
C ALA A 217 -22.37 9.71 -8.09
N GLN A 218 -23.29 9.94 -7.16
CA GLN A 218 -24.68 9.51 -7.23
C GLN A 218 -25.61 10.72 -7.29
N ASP A 219 -26.86 10.49 -7.71
CA ASP A 219 -27.87 11.54 -7.88
C ASP A 219 -28.29 12.21 -6.57
N ASP A 220 -28.05 11.55 -5.42
CA ASP A 220 -28.38 12.02 -4.07
C ASP A 220 -27.24 12.81 -3.39
N ASN A 221 -26.26 13.28 -4.17
CA ASN A 221 -25.01 13.90 -3.70
C ASN A 221 -24.08 12.98 -2.87
N SER A 222 -24.40 11.70 -2.72
CA SER A 222 -23.46 10.72 -2.16
C SER A 222 -22.41 10.30 -3.20
N ILE A 223 -21.32 9.69 -2.74
CA ILE A 223 -20.31 9.08 -3.61
C ILE A 223 -20.14 7.61 -3.26
N ASN A 224 -19.96 6.80 -4.29
CA ASN A 224 -19.52 5.42 -4.15
C ASN A 224 -18.02 5.36 -4.43
N VAL A 225 -17.28 4.65 -3.59
CA VAL A 225 -15.83 4.47 -3.70
C VAL A 225 -15.55 3.00 -3.94
N PHE A 226 -14.86 2.72 -5.05
CA PHE A 226 -14.46 1.39 -5.45
C PHE A 226 -12.95 1.24 -5.38
N ILE A 227 -12.49 0.04 -5.05
CA ILE A 227 -11.07 -0.34 -5.05
C ILE A 227 -10.83 -1.50 -6.01
N GLY A 228 -9.56 -1.68 -6.36
CA GLY A 228 -9.11 -2.79 -7.19
C GLY A 228 -9.83 -2.90 -8.53
N SER A 229 -10.54 -4.00 -8.74
CA SER A 229 -11.27 -4.29 -9.99
C SER A 229 -12.75 -3.92 -9.95
N GLY A 230 -13.19 -3.21 -8.90
CA GLY A 230 -14.58 -2.77 -8.75
C GLY A 230 -15.24 -3.18 -7.43
N GLN A 231 -14.46 -3.53 -6.40
CA GLN A 231 -15.00 -3.86 -5.08
C GLN A 231 -15.53 -2.58 -4.40
N PRO A 232 -16.81 -2.53 -3.98
CA PRO A 232 -17.41 -1.33 -3.41
C PRO A 232 -16.97 -1.13 -1.96
N LEU A 233 -15.96 -0.29 -1.74
CA LEU A 233 -15.46 0.03 -0.40
C LEU A 233 -16.43 0.94 0.37
N VAL A 234 -17.03 1.92 -0.31
CA VAL A 234 -18.06 2.79 0.27
C VAL A 234 -19.24 2.86 -0.68
N VAL A 235 -20.45 2.63 -0.15
CA VAL A 235 -21.71 2.78 -0.88
C VAL A 235 -22.67 3.59 -0.03
N GLY A 236 -23.00 4.80 -0.46
CA GLY A 236 -23.81 5.73 0.32
C GLY A 236 -23.23 5.96 1.72
N ASN A 237 -23.99 5.63 2.76
CA ASN A 237 -23.57 5.75 4.17
C ASN A 237 -22.98 4.47 4.78
N SER A 238 -22.67 3.46 3.97
CA SER A 238 -22.09 2.19 4.42
C SER A 238 -20.67 2.03 3.91
N ALA A 239 -19.76 1.58 4.79
CA ALA A 239 -18.39 1.23 4.45
C ALA A 239 -18.15 -0.27 4.66
N ALA A 240 -17.61 -0.92 3.62
CA ALA A 240 -16.98 -2.22 3.74
C ALA A 240 -15.59 -2.09 4.37
N ARG A 241 -14.94 -3.20 4.68
CA ARG A 241 -13.62 -3.20 5.30
C ARG A 241 -12.65 -4.15 4.61
N LEU A 242 -11.37 -3.85 4.74
CA LEU A 242 -10.26 -4.71 4.42
C LEU A 242 -9.78 -5.43 5.67
N GLU A 243 -9.46 -6.72 5.54
CA GLU A 243 -8.91 -7.55 6.60
C GLU A 243 -7.64 -8.21 6.07
N VAL A 244 -6.53 -8.08 6.81
CA VAL A 244 -5.27 -8.73 6.47
C VAL A 244 -5.17 -10.03 7.25
N VAL A 245 -5.09 -11.14 6.53
CA VAL A 245 -5.06 -12.49 7.11
C VAL A 245 -3.88 -13.27 6.58
N ALA A 246 -3.48 -14.33 7.30
CA ALA A 246 -2.50 -15.27 6.78
C ALA A 246 -2.99 -15.90 5.46
N GLY A 247 -2.09 -15.99 4.49
CA GLY A 247 -2.39 -16.51 3.17
C GLY A 247 -2.86 -17.96 3.19
N ILE A 248 -3.62 -18.34 2.17
CA ILE A 248 -4.13 -19.71 2.06
C ILE A 248 -3.03 -20.65 1.55
N ALA A 249 -2.25 -20.18 0.58
CA ALA A 249 -1.15 -20.95 -0.01
C ALA A 249 0.12 -20.88 0.84
N ASP A 250 0.37 -19.74 1.49
CA ASP A 250 1.53 -19.52 2.35
C ASP A 250 1.10 -18.77 3.62
N PRO A 251 1.13 -19.42 4.80
CA PRO A 251 0.71 -18.79 6.06
C PRO A 251 1.65 -17.67 6.51
N LEU A 252 2.87 -17.59 5.97
CA LEU A 252 3.83 -16.52 6.27
C LEU A 252 3.63 -15.30 5.39
N ARG A 253 2.82 -15.40 4.33
CA ARG A 253 2.50 -14.29 3.44
C ARG A 253 1.09 -13.80 3.73
N SER A 254 0.97 -12.57 4.23
CA SER A 254 -0.35 -11.99 4.45
C SER A 254 -1.06 -11.66 3.13
N GLU A 255 -2.34 -12.01 3.07
CA GLU A 255 -3.28 -11.68 2.00
C GLU A 255 -4.29 -10.64 2.49
N VAL A 256 -4.75 -9.79 1.56
CA VAL A 256 -5.79 -8.79 1.83
C VAL A 256 -7.13 -9.35 1.38
N GLN A 257 -8.08 -9.38 2.30
CA GLN A 257 -9.46 -9.78 2.05
C GLN A 257 -10.38 -8.57 2.11
N PHE A 258 -11.27 -8.46 1.13
CA PHE A 258 -12.41 -7.57 1.15
C PHE A 258 -13.54 -8.24 1.92
N VAL A 259 -14.08 -7.54 2.92
CA VAL A 259 -15.17 -8.03 3.77
C VAL A 259 -16.34 -7.06 3.67
N SER A 260 -17.47 -7.58 3.19
CA SER A 260 -18.73 -6.84 3.11
C SER A 260 -19.86 -7.73 3.62
N GLY A 261 -20.50 -7.30 4.72
CA GLY A 261 -21.46 -8.11 5.45
C GLY A 261 -20.85 -9.45 5.91
N GLY A 262 -21.47 -10.56 5.50
CA GLY A 262 -20.97 -11.92 5.79
C GLY A 262 -20.03 -12.51 4.73
N SER A 263 -19.76 -11.79 3.64
CA SER A 263 -18.93 -12.29 2.53
C SER A 263 -17.47 -11.86 2.70
N ARG A 264 -16.54 -12.76 2.35
CA ARG A 264 -15.09 -12.52 2.33
C ARG A 264 -14.54 -12.89 0.96
N GLN A 265 -13.75 -12.01 0.37
CA GLN A 265 -13.11 -12.24 -0.93
C GLN A 265 -11.63 -11.85 -0.85
N GLY A 266 -10.73 -12.73 -1.29
CA GLY A 266 -9.32 -12.37 -1.47
C GLY A 266 -9.15 -11.39 -2.62
N ILE A 267 -8.55 -10.23 -2.37
CA ILE A 267 -8.37 -9.16 -3.36
C ILE A 267 -6.90 -8.73 -3.53
N THR A 268 -5.95 -9.43 -2.90
CA THR A 268 -4.51 -9.07 -2.91
C THR A 268 -4.00 -8.72 -4.31
N THR A 269 -4.29 -9.55 -5.31
CA THR A 269 -3.82 -9.36 -6.70
C THR A 269 -4.62 -8.32 -7.49
N LEU A 270 -5.74 -7.85 -6.95
CA LEU A 270 -6.60 -6.85 -7.56
C LEU A 270 -6.25 -5.44 -7.09
N ILE A 271 -5.51 -5.32 -5.99
CA ILE A 271 -5.10 -4.04 -5.42
C ILE A 271 -4.00 -3.41 -6.28
N SER A 272 -4.16 -2.14 -6.59
CA SER A 272 -3.17 -1.34 -7.30
C SER A 272 -3.16 0.09 -6.75
N GLY A 273 -2.03 0.77 -6.90
CA GLY A 273 -1.86 2.14 -6.44
C GLY A 273 -1.84 2.30 -4.91
N GLY A 274 -1.37 3.47 -4.48
CA GLY A 274 -1.14 3.77 -3.07
C GLY A 274 -0.03 2.94 -2.45
N GLU A 275 0.24 3.20 -1.18
CA GLU A 275 1.27 2.47 -0.41
C GLU A 275 1.06 0.95 -0.45
N MET A 276 -0.19 0.48 -0.34
CA MET A 276 -0.52 -0.95 -0.35
C MET A 276 -0.17 -1.62 -1.69
N GLY A 277 -0.46 -0.96 -2.82
CA GLY A 277 -0.08 -1.45 -4.15
C GLY A 277 1.43 -1.58 -4.30
N GLY A 278 2.18 -0.59 -3.83
CA GLY A 278 3.64 -0.60 -3.88
C GLY A 278 4.27 -1.74 -3.08
N LEU A 279 3.75 -2.02 -1.89
CA LEU A 279 4.18 -3.14 -1.04
C LEU A 279 3.91 -4.50 -1.68
N ILE A 280 2.71 -4.68 -2.25
CA ILE A 280 2.32 -5.93 -2.93
C ILE A 280 3.20 -6.16 -4.15
N ARG A 281 3.38 -5.11 -4.99
CA ARG A 281 4.23 -5.18 -6.17
C ARG A 281 5.68 -5.49 -5.82
N TYR A 282 6.24 -4.85 -4.79
CA TYR A 282 7.62 -5.11 -4.35
C TYR A 282 7.80 -6.58 -3.95
N ARG A 283 6.84 -7.10 -3.19
CA ARG A 283 6.88 -8.49 -2.73
C ARG A 283 6.90 -9.46 -3.91
N GLU A 284 6.04 -9.26 -4.90
CA GLU A 284 5.91 -10.13 -6.08
C GLU A 284 7.08 -9.99 -7.06
N ASP A 285 7.41 -8.77 -7.46
CA ASP A 285 8.39 -8.52 -8.53
C ASP A 285 9.83 -8.71 -8.07
N VAL A 286 10.11 -8.44 -6.79
CA VAL A 286 11.47 -8.30 -6.29
C VAL A 286 11.78 -9.28 -5.17
N LEU A 287 11.01 -9.25 -4.07
CA LEU A 287 11.35 -10.05 -2.89
C LEU A 287 11.28 -11.56 -3.17
N ASP A 288 10.18 -12.02 -3.79
CA ASP A 288 9.98 -13.44 -4.12
C ASP A 288 11.04 -13.93 -5.12
N VAL A 289 11.32 -13.13 -6.16
CA VAL A 289 12.33 -13.44 -7.16
C VAL A 289 13.73 -13.52 -6.51
N THR A 290 14.02 -12.62 -5.58
CA THR A 290 15.31 -12.57 -4.88
C THR A 290 15.48 -13.76 -3.94
N LEU A 291 14.48 -14.07 -3.12
CA LEU A 291 14.47 -15.25 -2.24
C LEU A 291 14.72 -16.54 -3.05
N ASN A 292 14.01 -16.72 -4.15
CA ASN A 292 14.17 -17.87 -5.03
C ASN A 292 15.56 -17.93 -5.69
N SER A 293 16.11 -16.78 -6.07
CA SER A 293 17.42 -16.71 -6.73
C SER A 293 18.57 -16.99 -5.75
N VAL A 294 18.52 -16.41 -4.55
CA VAL A 294 19.50 -16.66 -3.48
C VAL A 294 19.43 -18.12 -3.02
N GLY A 295 18.22 -18.66 -2.85
CA GLY A 295 18.01 -20.07 -2.51
C GLY A 295 18.58 -21.01 -3.57
N ARG A 296 18.27 -20.76 -4.85
CA ARG A 296 18.80 -21.57 -5.97
C ARG A 296 20.34 -21.54 -6.03
N LEU A 297 20.94 -20.38 -5.79
CA LEU A 297 22.40 -20.24 -5.74
C LEU A 297 22.98 -21.05 -4.57
N ALA A 298 22.39 -20.95 -3.38
CA ALA A 298 22.81 -21.71 -2.20
C ALA A 298 22.75 -23.22 -2.44
N LEU A 299 21.64 -23.69 -3.03
CA LEU A 299 21.43 -25.09 -3.38
C LEU A 299 22.46 -25.59 -4.39
N SER A 300 22.70 -24.82 -5.45
CA SER A 300 23.68 -25.19 -6.48
C SER A 300 25.10 -25.27 -5.93
N VAL A 301 25.49 -24.31 -5.07
CA VAL A 301 26.80 -24.32 -4.42
C VAL A 301 26.95 -25.52 -3.48
N ALA A 302 25.93 -25.80 -2.66
CA ALA A 302 25.96 -26.92 -1.72
C ALA A 302 26.05 -28.28 -2.46
N ASP A 303 25.19 -28.49 -3.46
CA ASP A 303 25.12 -29.74 -4.23
C ASP A 303 26.41 -30.00 -5.01
N GLU A 304 26.88 -29.04 -5.81
CA GLU A 304 28.10 -29.23 -6.63
C GLU A 304 29.35 -29.46 -5.77
N MET A 305 29.48 -28.74 -4.65
CA MET A 305 30.57 -28.93 -3.70
C MET A 305 30.54 -30.33 -3.07
N ASN A 306 29.37 -30.75 -2.57
CA ASN A 306 29.21 -32.07 -1.95
C ASN A 306 29.44 -33.19 -2.96
N ARG A 307 28.88 -33.07 -4.16
CA ARG A 307 29.04 -34.04 -5.24
C ARG A 307 30.49 -34.19 -5.68
N GLN A 308 31.24 -33.08 -5.74
CA GLN A 308 32.67 -33.13 -6.07
C GLN A 308 33.50 -33.72 -4.92
N LEU A 309 33.20 -33.36 -3.67
CA LEU A 309 33.88 -33.91 -2.49
C LEU A 309 33.65 -35.41 -2.32
N GLY A 310 32.44 -35.90 -2.57
CA GLY A 310 32.09 -37.31 -2.48
C GLY A 310 32.84 -38.22 -3.48
N GLN A 311 33.43 -37.65 -4.53
CA GLN A 311 34.29 -38.37 -5.48
C GLN A 311 35.76 -38.45 -5.01
N GLY A 312 36.14 -37.68 -3.99
CA GLY A 312 37.49 -37.62 -3.45
C GLY A 312 37.71 -38.54 -2.23
N LEU A 313 38.97 -38.61 -1.80
CA LEU A 313 39.38 -39.26 -0.55
C LEU A 313 39.86 -38.22 0.47
N ASP A 314 39.55 -38.46 1.74
CA ASP A 314 40.08 -37.70 2.86
C ASP A 314 41.54 -38.11 3.20
N LEU A 315 42.13 -37.45 4.20
CA LEU A 315 43.50 -37.75 4.65
C LEU A 315 43.68 -39.17 5.21
N LYS A 316 42.60 -39.85 5.56
CA LYS A 316 42.59 -41.21 6.11
C LYS A 316 42.27 -42.25 5.02
N GLY A 317 42.05 -41.83 3.78
CA GLY A 317 41.70 -42.70 2.66
C GLY A 317 40.22 -43.11 2.62
N ASN A 318 39.34 -42.45 3.39
CA ASN A 318 37.89 -42.65 3.29
C ASN A 318 37.31 -41.73 2.21
N PHE A 319 36.16 -42.12 1.63
CA PHE A 319 35.41 -41.22 0.74
C PHE A 319 35.00 -39.94 1.45
N GLY A 320 35.02 -38.83 0.72
CA GLY A 320 34.63 -37.51 1.23
C GLY A 320 33.18 -37.49 1.72
N SER A 321 32.95 -36.88 2.88
CA SER A 321 31.61 -36.59 3.40
C SER A 321 31.08 -35.26 2.87
N GLU A 322 29.77 -35.05 3.01
CA GLU A 322 29.13 -33.76 2.72
C GLU A 322 29.76 -32.64 3.57
N LEU A 323 30.06 -31.51 2.92
CA LEU A 323 30.56 -30.29 3.56
C LEU A 323 29.42 -29.33 3.90
N PHE A 324 28.42 -29.23 3.02
CA PHE A 324 27.19 -28.48 3.25
C PHE A 324 26.04 -29.47 3.50
N ARG A 325 25.02 -29.04 4.24
CA ARG A 325 23.85 -29.89 4.51
C ARG A 325 23.06 -30.14 3.21
N ASP A 326 22.73 -31.40 2.93
CA ASP A 326 21.88 -31.77 1.79
C ASP A 326 20.48 -31.13 1.89
N ILE A 327 19.90 -30.73 0.76
CA ILE A 327 18.57 -30.12 0.71
C ILE A 327 17.47 -31.06 1.25
N ASN A 328 17.67 -32.38 1.12
CA ASN A 328 16.77 -33.42 1.59
C ASN A 328 17.09 -33.89 3.02
N ASP A 329 17.97 -33.19 3.73
CA ASP A 329 18.11 -33.37 5.17
C ASP A 329 16.71 -33.28 5.82
N PRO A 330 16.33 -34.24 6.69
CA PRO A 330 15.01 -34.28 7.30
C PRO A 330 14.60 -32.97 7.99
N LEU A 331 15.56 -32.23 8.56
CA LEU A 331 15.30 -30.94 9.20
C LEU A 331 14.92 -29.86 8.20
N LEU A 332 15.49 -29.87 6.99
CA LEU A 332 15.15 -28.93 5.93
C LEU A 332 13.86 -29.34 5.22
N THR A 333 13.64 -30.65 5.04
CA THR A 333 12.39 -31.18 4.43
C THR A 333 11.17 -30.85 5.28
N ALA A 334 11.28 -30.92 6.62
CA ALA A 334 10.21 -30.55 7.54
C ALA A 334 9.81 -29.06 7.44
N GLN A 335 10.68 -28.19 6.94
CA GLN A 335 10.41 -26.75 6.78
C GLN A 335 9.69 -26.42 5.46
N ARG A 336 9.59 -27.36 4.52
CA ARG A 336 8.95 -27.14 3.21
C ARG A 336 7.42 -27.01 3.29
N SER A 337 6.81 -27.50 4.37
CA SER A 337 5.37 -27.44 4.60
C SER A 337 5.09 -26.90 5.99
N LEU A 338 4.50 -25.70 6.06
CA LEU A 338 4.14 -25.06 7.32
C LEU A 338 2.65 -25.30 7.61
N ALA A 339 2.36 -25.72 8.84
CA ALA A 339 0.98 -25.88 9.27
C ALA A 339 0.29 -24.50 9.38
N ARG A 340 -0.92 -24.39 8.84
CA ARG A 340 -1.77 -23.21 9.03
C ARG A 340 -2.30 -23.17 10.46
N ALA A 341 -2.47 -21.96 11.00
CA ALA A 341 -3.20 -21.77 12.26
C ALA A 341 -4.64 -22.32 12.13
N GLY A 342 -5.05 -23.21 13.04
CA GLY A 342 -6.35 -23.88 13.00
C GLY A 342 -6.37 -25.16 12.14
N ASN A 343 -5.23 -25.60 11.60
CA ASN A 343 -5.12 -26.90 10.97
C ASN A 343 -5.21 -28.00 12.06
N SER A 344 -6.40 -28.57 12.22
CA SER A 344 -6.69 -29.62 13.20
C SER A 344 -6.81 -31.00 12.59
N ASP A 345 -6.34 -31.22 11.35
CA ASP A 345 -6.46 -32.51 10.69
C ASP A 345 -5.43 -33.50 11.26
N PRO A 346 -5.84 -34.49 12.08
CA PRO A 346 -4.93 -35.47 12.65
C PRO A 346 -4.53 -36.54 11.63
N THR A 347 -5.03 -36.48 10.39
CA THR A 347 -4.79 -37.44 9.31
C THR A 347 -3.88 -36.92 8.20
N ALA A 348 -3.46 -35.64 8.29
CA ALA A 348 -2.48 -35.05 7.37
C ALA A 348 -1.09 -35.68 7.60
N ASN A 349 -0.88 -36.86 7.01
CA ASN A 349 0.37 -37.58 7.07
C ASN A 349 1.37 -36.92 6.11
N LEU A 350 2.12 -35.93 6.61
CA LEU A 350 3.24 -35.29 5.89
C LEU A 350 4.50 -36.16 5.95
N THR A 351 4.37 -37.47 5.73
CA THR A 351 5.52 -38.33 5.47
C THR A 351 5.95 -38.12 4.02
N VAL A 352 6.87 -37.18 3.83
CA VAL A 352 7.70 -37.06 2.62
C VAL A 352 8.92 -37.93 2.79
#